data_AF-A0A1D9GN35-F1
#
_entry.id   AF-A0A1D9GN35-F1
#
_cell.length_a   1.000
_cell.length_b   1.000
_cell.length_c   1.000
_cell.angle_alpha   90.00
_cell.angle_beta   90.00
_cell.angle_gamma   90.00
#
_symmetry.space_group_name_H-M   'P 1'
#
loop_
_entity.id
_entity.type
_entity.pdbx_description
1 polymer ?
#
loop_
_entity_poly.entity_id
_entity_poly.type
_entity_poly.pdbx_seq_one_letter_code
_entity_poly.pdbx_strand_id
1 'polypeptide(L)'
;MHIRFCLPMVALSLTVSLGAVSVSAEEIRKAKYNNGPLSAENCALVENGVQRLACYDKVFKPEKAQQQAGPDKVETVQEQAGEALPPREEQLEELAEEENGDVGVMNSFVEQYIAAEKAVFSFSGSFVGHRPTYILPISWVKNPNPTPNSPRLGGSVYDYELEREEAKYQISFKVPLLTGFLDDRTTLWFGYTQQSYWQVYNREDSAPFRETNYEPEIFLRYQTDFRIGPGTLNGVTIGFNHQSNGQSEPRSRSWNRIMGSAAYSYDRWLFIVQPWYRIPENSEDDNADIERYLGYANYTTVYKLSEDRTFSLNLMNNLRSDDNKMSVEFGYSFPMGDTVKGFFQYYNGYGESLIDYNHRIERFGIGIMLNDWL
;
A
#
# COMPACT_ATOMS: atom_id res chain seq x y z
N MET A 1 43.62 45.55 5.12
CA MET A 1 43.78 45.99 3.72
C MET A 1 42.57 45.50 2.95
N HIS A 2 41.59 46.39 2.75
CA HIS A 2 40.33 46.14 2.02
C HIS A 2 40.53 46.49 0.55
N ILE A 3 40.06 45.66 -0.38
CA ILE A 3 39.72 46.09 -1.73
C ILE A 3 38.37 45.47 -2.11
N ARG A 4 37.34 46.31 -2.14
CA ARG A 4 36.02 46.07 -2.72
C ARG A 4 36.11 46.31 -4.23
N PHE A 5 35.59 45.40 -5.04
CA PHE A 5 35.31 45.68 -6.45
C PHE A 5 33.95 46.35 -6.60
N CYS A 6 33.95 47.58 -7.13
CA CYS A 6 32.78 48.32 -7.57
C CYS A 6 32.83 48.35 -9.10
N LEU A 7 31.79 47.89 -9.80
CA LEU A 7 31.57 48.16 -11.22
C LEU A 7 30.29 48.99 -11.38
N PRO A 8 30.27 49.99 -12.29
CA PRO A 8 29.15 50.93 -12.40
C PRO A 8 28.00 50.34 -13.22
N MET A 9 26.78 50.59 -12.74
CA MET A 9 25.52 50.24 -13.38
C MET A 9 25.13 51.38 -14.33
N VAL A 10 25.14 51.13 -15.64
CA VAL A 10 24.59 52.05 -16.65
C VAL A 10 23.10 51.72 -16.81
N ALA A 11 22.23 52.67 -16.46
CA ALA A 11 20.79 52.55 -16.63
C ALA A 11 20.41 52.88 -18.08
N LEU A 12 19.84 51.90 -18.79
CA LEU A 12 19.19 52.09 -20.09
C LEU A 12 17.68 52.01 -19.87
N SER A 13 16.99 53.15 -19.94
CA SER A 13 15.52 53.21 -19.82
C SER A 13 14.86 52.76 -21.12
N LEU A 14 14.25 51.58 -21.11
CA LEU A 14 13.31 51.15 -22.16
C LEU A 14 11.88 51.44 -21.67
N THR A 15 11.25 52.49 -22.18
CA THR A 15 9.82 52.75 -21.98
C THR A 15 9.01 51.86 -22.91
N VAL A 16 8.44 50.78 -22.38
CA VAL A 16 7.37 50.01 -23.05
C VAL A 16 6.04 50.50 -22.50
N SER A 17 5.27 51.21 -23.33
CA SER A 17 3.90 51.59 -23.04
C SER A 17 2.98 50.36 -23.16
N LEU A 18 2.77 49.63 -22.06
CA LEU A 18 1.65 48.70 -21.94
C LEU A 18 0.36 49.50 -21.75
N GLY A 19 -0.46 49.57 -22.80
CA GLY A 19 -1.88 49.88 -22.65
C GLY A 19 -2.55 48.76 -21.87
N ALA A 20 -2.87 49.01 -20.60
CA ALA A 20 -3.59 48.07 -19.76
C ALA A 20 -5.06 48.03 -20.22
N VAL A 21 -5.42 47.01 -21.01
CA VAL A 21 -6.81 46.55 -21.10
C VAL A 21 -7.02 45.63 -19.90
N SER A 22 -7.52 46.19 -18.80
CA SER A 22 -7.95 45.42 -17.64
C SER A 22 -9.25 44.70 -17.98
N VAL A 23 -9.15 43.51 -18.58
CA VAL A 23 -10.29 42.58 -18.61
C VAL A 23 -10.41 41.97 -17.23
N SER A 24 -11.56 42.14 -16.58
CA SER A 24 -11.78 41.58 -15.25
C SER A 24 -11.78 40.04 -15.30
N ALA A 25 -11.30 39.37 -14.25
CA ALA A 25 -11.42 37.91 -14.12
C ALA A 25 -12.89 37.43 -14.17
N GLU A 26 -13.83 38.34 -13.90
CA GLU A 26 -15.28 38.12 -13.95
C GLU A 26 -15.83 38.07 -15.39
N GLU A 27 -15.26 38.86 -16.31
CA GLU A 27 -15.56 38.78 -17.75
C GLU A 27 -15.00 37.52 -18.38
N ILE A 28 -13.82 37.06 -17.96
CA ILE A 28 -13.25 35.77 -18.39
C ILE A 28 -14.10 34.60 -17.87
N ARG A 29 -14.68 34.70 -16.66
CA ARG A 29 -15.64 33.73 -16.13
C ARG A 29 -16.96 33.71 -16.92
N LYS A 30 -17.51 34.86 -17.27
CA LYS A 30 -18.77 34.94 -18.03
C LYS A 30 -18.63 34.46 -19.48
N ALA A 31 -17.48 34.70 -20.12
CA ALA A 31 -17.25 34.27 -21.50
C ALA A 31 -17.02 32.75 -21.65
N LYS A 32 -16.69 32.02 -20.57
CA LYS A 32 -16.42 30.58 -20.60
C LYS A 32 -17.62 29.68 -20.26
N TYR A 33 -18.76 30.24 -19.83
CA TYR A 33 -19.93 29.48 -19.40
C TYR A 33 -21.20 29.96 -20.12
N ASN A 34 -21.32 29.60 -21.39
CA ASN A 34 -22.59 29.66 -22.14
C ASN A 34 -23.25 28.27 -22.23
N ASN A 35 -22.94 27.39 -21.29
CA ASN A 35 -23.63 26.11 -21.12
C ASN A 35 -24.80 26.35 -20.16
N GLY A 36 -25.99 25.86 -20.50
CA GLY A 36 -27.20 26.00 -19.68
C GLY A 36 -27.05 25.49 -18.24
N PRO A 37 -28.11 25.60 -17.40
CA PRO A 37 -28.05 25.09 -16.03
C PRO A 37 -27.60 23.62 -16.01
N LEU A 38 -26.78 23.27 -15.02
CA LEU A 38 -26.39 21.87 -14.79
C LEU A 38 -27.65 21.03 -14.61
N SER A 39 -27.68 19.87 -15.27
CA SER A 39 -28.77 18.89 -15.21
C SER A 39 -28.20 17.51 -14.88
N ALA A 40 -29.07 16.57 -14.51
CA ALA A 40 -28.67 15.21 -14.20
C ALA A 40 -27.98 14.54 -15.40
N GLU A 41 -28.50 14.77 -16.61
CA GLU A 41 -27.97 14.27 -17.87
C GLU A 41 -26.57 14.82 -18.13
N ASN A 42 -26.35 16.11 -17.85
CA ASN A 42 -25.04 16.74 -17.99
C ASN A 42 -24.04 16.20 -16.96
N CYS A 43 -24.48 15.87 -15.74
CA CYS A 43 -23.61 15.25 -14.74
C CYS A 43 -23.17 13.84 -15.14
N ALA A 44 -24.01 13.06 -15.84
CA ALA A 44 -23.65 11.73 -16.31
C ALA A 44 -22.49 11.73 -17.33
N LEU A 45 -22.27 12.85 -18.03
CA LEU A 45 -21.18 13.03 -18.98
C LEU A 45 -19.83 13.36 -18.32
N VAL A 46 -19.80 13.61 -17.01
CA VAL A 46 -18.56 13.92 -16.30
C VAL A 46 -17.77 12.65 -16.02
N GLU A 47 -16.57 12.57 -16.59
CA GLU A 47 -15.70 11.38 -16.49
C GLU A 47 -15.17 11.16 -15.06
N ASN A 48 -14.65 12.21 -14.42
CA ASN A 48 -14.11 12.11 -13.07
C ASN A 48 -15.25 11.94 -12.04
N GLY A 49 -15.20 10.87 -11.25
CA GLY A 49 -16.25 10.55 -10.28
C GLY A 49 -16.49 11.61 -9.21
N VAL A 50 -15.43 12.23 -8.67
CA VAL A 50 -15.55 13.31 -7.68
C VAL A 50 -16.24 14.55 -8.27
N GLN A 51 -15.87 14.92 -9.50
CA GLN A 51 -16.53 16.02 -10.23
C GLN A 51 -17.98 15.69 -10.57
N ARG A 52 -18.24 14.43 -10.94
CA ARG A 52 -19.60 13.93 -11.22
C ARG A 52 -20.48 13.98 -9.97
N LEU A 53 -19.97 13.57 -8.82
CA LEU A 53 -20.66 13.67 -7.54
C LEU A 53 -20.92 15.14 -7.17
N ALA A 54 -19.91 16.01 -7.30
CA ALA A 54 -20.09 17.45 -7.05
C ALA A 54 -21.11 18.09 -8.01
N CYS A 55 -21.18 17.63 -9.26
CA CYS A 55 -22.21 18.03 -10.21
C CYS A 55 -23.60 17.58 -9.74
N TYR A 56 -23.74 16.30 -9.37
CA TYR A 56 -24.97 15.73 -8.83
C TYR A 56 -25.44 16.51 -7.59
N ASP A 57 -24.56 16.78 -6.63
CA ASP A 57 -24.89 17.48 -5.39
C ASP A 57 -25.36 18.92 -5.64
N LYS A 58 -24.79 19.57 -6.67
CA LYS A 58 -25.19 20.92 -7.08
C LYS A 58 -26.59 20.93 -7.71
N VAL A 59 -26.96 19.88 -8.44
CA VAL A 59 -28.29 19.73 -9.06
C VAL A 59 -29.34 19.34 -8.02
N PHE A 60 -29.06 18.32 -7.20
CA PHE A 60 -30.05 17.65 -6.36
C PHE A 60 -30.05 18.08 -4.89
N LYS A 61 -28.98 18.72 -4.40
CA LYS A 61 -28.85 19.20 -3.01
C LYS A 61 -29.18 18.10 -1.99
N PRO A 62 -28.40 17.00 -1.95
CA PRO A 62 -28.74 15.77 -1.23
C PRO A 62 -29.04 15.99 0.25
N GLU A 63 -28.31 16.85 0.96
CA GLU A 63 -28.58 17.17 2.37
C GLU A 63 -30.01 17.67 2.59
N LYS A 64 -30.51 18.55 1.70
CA LYS A 64 -31.89 19.05 1.78
C LYS A 64 -32.90 17.97 1.43
N ALA A 65 -32.59 17.15 0.43
CA ALA A 65 -33.46 16.04 0.02
C ALA A 65 -33.57 14.98 1.13
N GLN A 66 -32.47 14.66 1.81
CA GLN A 66 -32.41 13.76 2.96
C GLN A 66 -33.20 14.32 4.15
N GLN A 67 -33.02 15.60 4.50
CA GLN A 67 -33.77 16.26 5.57
C GLN A 67 -35.29 16.32 5.31
N GLN A 68 -35.69 16.37 4.04
CA GLN A 68 -37.09 16.37 3.64
C GLN A 68 -37.68 14.95 3.52
N ALA A 69 -36.84 13.92 3.46
CA ALA A 69 -37.25 12.53 3.49
C ALA A 69 -37.41 12.04 4.94
N GLY A 70 -38.36 11.14 5.17
CA GLY A 70 -38.44 10.42 6.44
C GLY A 70 -37.28 9.42 6.58
N PRO A 71 -36.87 9.08 7.82
CA PRO A 71 -35.71 8.20 8.08
C PRO A 71 -35.83 6.86 7.35
N ASP A 72 -36.99 6.22 7.39
CA ASP A 72 -37.23 4.92 6.72
C ASP A 72 -37.00 5.00 5.20
N LYS A 73 -37.36 6.13 4.56
CA LYS A 73 -37.14 6.31 3.12
C LYS A 73 -35.66 6.49 2.80
N VAL A 74 -34.92 7.17 3.67
CA VAL A 74 -33.46 7.33 3.51
C VAL A 74 -32.78 5.97 3.62
N GLU A 75 -33.16 5.16 4.60
CA GLU A 75 -32.63 3.82 4.83
C GLU A 75 -32.89 2.89 3.64
N THR A 76 -34.14 2.79 3.16
CA THR A 76 -34.46 1.94 1.99
C THR A 76 -33.70 2.35 0.73
N VAL A 77 -33.56 3.66 0.48
CA VAL A 77 -32.81 4.14 -0.69
C VAL A 77 -31.31 3.89 -0.53
N GLN A 78 -30.78 3.94 0.69
CA GLN A 78 -29.39 3.60 0.98
C GLN A 78 -29.10 2.11 0.74
N GLU A 79 -30.02 1.21 1.12
CA GLU A 79 -29.92 -0.21 0.81
C GLU A 79 -29.91 -0.45 -0.70
N GLN A 80 -30.87 0.12 -1.44
CA GLN A 80 -30.97 -0.01 -2.90
C GLN A 80 -29.75 0.57 -3.62
N ALA A 81 -29.23 1.71 -3.17
CA ALA A 81 -28.00 2.29 -3.74
C ALA A 81 -26.77 1.43 -3.43
N GLY A 82 -26.77 0.72 -2.30
CA GLY A 82 -25.74 -0.24 -1.91
C GLY A 82 -25.64 -1.44 -2.86
N GLU A 83 -26.75 -1.89 -3.45
CA GLU A 83 -26.77 -2.99 -4.44
C GLU A 83 -26.02 -2.65 -5.74
N ALA A 84 -25.83 -1.35 -6.05
CA ALA A 84 -25.08 -0.91 -7.21
C ALA A 84 -23.55 -0.91 -6.98
N LEU A 85 -23.11 -1.09 -5.73
CA LEU A 85 -21.72 -1.29 -5.37
C LEU A 85 -21.38 -2.79 -5.43
N PRO A 86 -20.10 -3.16 -5.50
CA PRO A 86 -19.71 -4.55 -5.25
C PRO A 86 -20.39 -5.05 -3.96
N PRO A 87 -20.92 -6.29 -3.92
CA PRO A 87 -21.61 -6.84 -2.75
C PRO A 87 -20.79 -6.59 -1.49
N ARG A 88 -21.41 -6.28 -0.35
CA ARG A 88 -20.67 -6.12 0.91
C ARG A 88 -20.09 -7.48 1.34
N GLU A 89 -19.01 -7.44 2.12
CA GLU A 89 -18.40 -8.65 2.68
C GLU A 89 -19.47 -9.48 3.45
N GLU A 90 -20.33 -8.83 4.25
CA GLU A 90 -21.51 -9.42 4.93
C GLU A 90 -22.40 -10.26 3.99
N GLN A 91 -22.75 -9.70 2.82
CA GLN A 91 -23.65 -10.35 1.86
C GLN A 91 -23.00 -11.57 1.21
N LEU A 92 -21.67 -11.58 1.07
CA LEU A 92 -20.94 -12.72 0.54
C LEU A 92 -20.89 -13.88 1.53
N GLU A 93 -20.81 -13.60 2.84
CA GLU A 93 -20.89 -14.65 3.86
C GLU A 93 -22.30 -15.24 3.95
N GLU A 94 -23.36 -14.42 3.90
CA GLU A 94 -24.74 -14.93 3.88
C GLU A 94 -24.98 -15.89 2.69
N LEU A 95 -24.54 -15.51 1.49
CA LEU A 95 -24.63 -16.36 0.30
C LEU A 95 -23.85 -17.67 0.45
N ALA A 96 -22.69 -17.63 1.10
CA ALA A 96 -21.87 -18.82 1.34
C ALA A 96 -22.46 -19.74 2.43
N GLU A 97 -23.06 -19.16 3.47
CA GLU A 97 -23.77 -19.90 4.51
C GLU A 97 -25.04 -20.58 3.97
N GLU A 98 -25.77 -19.93 3.05
CA GLU A 98 -26.93 -20.51 2.36
C GLU A 98 -26.56 -21.70 1.45
N GLU A 99 -25.41 -21.66 0.77
CA GLU A 99 -24.95 -22.73 -0.13
C GLU A 99 -24.34 -23.97 0.58
N ASN A 100 -24.37 -24.05 1.93
CA ASN A 100 -23.85 -25.19 2.70
C ASN A 100 -22.39 -25.56 2.35
N GLY A 101 -21.50 -24.57 2.23
CA GLY A 101 -20.07 -24.85 2.14
C GLY A 101 -19.20 -23.61 1.98
N ASP A 102 -17.95 -23.70 2.46
CA ASP A 102 -16.92 -22.66 2.30
C ASP A 102 -16.47 -22.46 0.84
N VAL A 103 -17.09 -23.14 -0.12
CA VAL A 103 -16.64 -23.24 -1.51
C VAL A 103 -16.71 -21.88 -2.19
N GLY A 104 -15.55 -21.36 -2.59
CA GLY A 104 -15.47 -20.12 -3.37
C GLY A 104 -15.55 -18.83 -2.56
N VAL A 105 -15.69 -18.90 -1.23
CA VAL A 105 -15.73 -17.73 -0.33
C VAL A 105 -14.54 -16.80 -0.54
N MET A 106 -13.32 -17.33 -0.56
CA MET A 106 -12.14 -16.49 -0.77
C MET A 106 -12.10 -15.89 -2.18
N ASN A 107 -12.62 -16.59 -3.19
CA ASN A 107 -12.66 -16.06 -4.54
C ASN A 107 -13.56 -14.83 -4.63
N SER A 108 -14.72 -14.85 -3.96
CA SER A 108 -15.61 -13.68 -3.93
C SER A 108 -15.00 -12.49 -3.20
N PHE A 109 -14.30 -12.70 -2.08
CA PHE A 109 -13.52 -11.64 -1.41
C PHE A 109 -12.44 -11.04 -2.34
N VAL A 110 -11.71 -11.87 -3.08
CA VAL A 110 -10.69 -11.39 -4.04
C VAL A 110 -11.33 -10.59 -5.19
N GLU A 111 -12.44 -11.06 -5.74
CA GLU A 111 -13.18 -10.35 -6.78
C GLU A 111 -13.71 -8.99 -6.29
N GLN A 112 -14.24 -8.96 -5.07
CA GLN A 112 -14.72 -7.73 -4.42
C GLN A 112 -13.57 -6.74 -4.18
N TYR A 113 -12.42 -7.19 -3.67
CA TYR A 113 -11.22 -6.36 -3.51
C TYR A 113 -10.81 -5.73 -4.84
N ILE A 114 -10.75 -6.52 -5.91
CA ILE A 114 -10.41 -6.05 -7.26
C ILE A 114 -11.45 -5.04 -7.78
N ALA A 115 -12.73 -5.29 -7.53
CA ALA A 115 -13.81 -4.38 -7.94
C ALA A 115 -13.74 -3.05 -7.19
N ALA A 116 -13.51 -3.09 -5.86
CA ALA A 116 -13.31 -1.91 -5.03
C ALA A 116 -12.08 -1.10 -5.46
N GLU A 117 -10.97 -1.79 -5.75
CA GLU A 117 -9.74 -1.18 -6.27
C GLU A 117 -10.00 -0.41 -7.58
N LYS A 118 -10.69 -1.03 -8.54
CA LYS A 118 -11.09 -0.37 -9.80
C LYS A 118 -12.02 0.82 -9.54
N ALA A 119 -13.01 0.65 -8.66
CA ALA A 119 -13.99 1.69 -8.35
C ALA A 119 -13.36 2.92 -7.69
N VAL A 120 -12.52 2.74 -6.67
CA VAL A 120 -11.83 3.84 -5.96
C VAL A 120 -10.95 4.64 -6.92
N PHE A 121 -10.22 3.93 -7.78
CA PHE A 121 -9.37 4.58 -8.77
C PHE A 121 -10.19 5.31 -9.83
N SER A 122 -11.19 4.67 -10.46
CA SER A 122 -12.05 5.32 -11.45
C SER A 122 -12.84 6.50 -10.87
N PHE A 123 -13.17 6.46 -9.58
CA PHE A 123 -13.91 7.53 -8.91
C PHE A 123 -13.05 8.76 -8.62
N SER A 124 -11.88 8.58 -7.99
CA SER A 124 -11.08 9.68 -7.46
C SER A 124 -9.71 9.87 -8.09
N GLY A 125 -9.19 8.87 -8.81
CA GLY A 125 -7.80 8.85 -9.28
C GLY A 125 -6.78 8.74 -8.13
N SER A 126 -7.22 8.38 -6.93
CA SER A 126 -6.36 8.29 -5.74
C SER A 126 -5.59 6.97 -5.68
N PHE A 127 -4.60 6.95 -4.79
CA PHE A 127 -3.90 5.73 -4.38
C PHE A 127 -4.87 4.68 -3.84
N VAL A 128 -4.61 3.42 -4.15
CA VAL A 128 -5.33 2.25 -3.58
C VAL A 128 -4.36 1.42 -2.74
N GLY A 129 -4.89 0.63 -1.78
CA GLY A 129 -4.06 -0.24 -0.94
C GLY A 129 -3.29 -1.27 -1.77
N HIS A 130 -2.05 -1.60 -1.36
CA HIS A 130 -1.22 -2.59 -2.06
C HIS A 130 -0.89 -3.82 -1.20
N ARG A 131 -0.12 -3.64 -0.14
CA ARG A 131 0.10 -4.61 0.95
C ARG A 131 -0.63 -4.11 2.20
N PRO A 132 -0.68 -4.87 3.32
CA PRO A 132 -1.36 -4.40 4.52
C PRO A 132 -0.78 -3.07 5.03
N THR A 133 -1.64 -2.11 5.37
CA THR A 133 -1.24 -0.84 6.00
C THR A 133 -1.63 -0.90 7.47
N TYR A 134 -0.65 -0.74 8.36
CA TYR A 134 -0.85 -0.90 9.80
C TYR A 134 0.11 -0.04 10.60
N ILE A 135 -0.26 0.21 11.86
CA ILE A 135 0.62 0.73 12.89
C ILE A 135 0.48 -0.12 14.15
N LEU A 136 1.61 -0.62 14.64
CA LEU A 136 1.80 -1.28 15.93
C LEU A 136 2.47 -0.25 16.86
N PRO A 137 1.71 0.59 17.56
CA PRO A 137 2.30 1.56 18.49
C PRO A 137 3.08 0.86 19.61
N ILE A 138 2.69 -0.38 19.95
CA ILE A 138 3.36 -1.20 20.96
C ILE A 138 3.88 -2.45 20.25
N SER A 139 5.18 -2.49 19.98
CA SER A 139 5.89 -3.73 19.62
C SER A 139 7.10 -3.92 20.53
N TRP A 140 7.45 -5.17 20.79
CA TRP A 140 8.58 -5.54 21.64
C TRP A 140 9.45 -6.55 20.92
N VAL A 141 10.74 -6.24 20.79
CA VAL A 141 11.75 -7.12 20.20
C VAL A 141 12.65 -7.70 21.30
N LYS A 142 12.86 -9.02 21.26
CA LYS A 142 13.62 -9.74 22.28
C LYS A 142 15.09 -9.34 22.35
N ASN A 143 15.74 -9.33 21.20
CA ASN A 143 17.16 -9.03 21.03
C ASN A 143 17.31 -8.03 19.88
N PRO A 144 17.21 -6.71 20.15
CA PRO A 144 17.57 -5.68 19.18
C PRO A 144 18.98 -5.94 18.62
N ASN A 145 19.28 -5.41 17.44
CA ASN A 145 20.58 -5.54 16.79
C ASN A 145 21.43 -4.29 17.05
N PRO A 146 22.23 -4.22 18.14
CA PRO A 146 23.02 -3.02 18.44
C PRO A 146 24.23 -2.87 17.51
N THR A 147 24.63 -3.96 16.83
CA THR A 147 25.84 -4.00 16.01
C THR A 147 25.56 -4.56 14.61
N PRO A 148 24.74 -3.88 13.78
CA PRO A 148 24.41 -4.40 12.47
C PRO A 148 25.64 -4.51 11.58
N ASN A 149 25.74 -5.62 10.87
CA ASN A 149 26.92 -5.99 10.08
C ASN A 149 26.56 -6.27 8.62
N SER A 150 27.50 -6.06 7.71
CA SER A 150 27.42 -6.60 6.35
C SER A 150 28.78 -6.99 5.77
N PRO A 151 28.82 -7.84 4.73
CA PRO A 151 30.08 -8.31 4.13
C PRO A 151 30.98 -7.18 3.63
N ARG A 152 30.41 -6.14 2.99
CA ARG A 152 31.18 -5.04 2.40
C ARG A 152 31.62 -4.01 3.45
N LEU A 153 30.69 -3.61 4.33
CA LEU A 153 30.87 -2.46 5.22
C LEU A 153 31.33 -2.82 6.63
N GLY A 154 31.30 -4.11 6.99
CA GLY A 154 31.64 -4.57 8.32
C GLY A 154 30.56 -4.22 9.36
N GLY A 155 30.95 -4.24 10.64
CA GLY A 155 30.06 -3.92 11.76
C GLY A 155 29.90 -2.41 11.94
N SER A 156 28.70 -1.99 12.28
CA SER A 156 28.36 -0.62 12.64
C SER A 156 27.71 -0.60 14.02
N VAL A 157 27.69 0.56 14.68
CA VAL A 157 27.05 0.75 15.99
C VAL A 157 26.13 1.96 15.95
N TYR A 158 25.13 1.97 16.84
CA TYR A 158 24.33 3.16 17.10
C TYR A 158 25.07 4.08 18.09
N ASP A 159 24.82 5.39 17.99
CA ASP A 159 25.28 6.41 18.93
C ASP A 159 24.40 6.50 20.19
N TYR A 160 23.43 5.58 20.31
CA TYR A 160 22.49 5.40 21.40
C TYR A 160 22.27 3.92 21.71
N GLU A 161 21.74 3.62 22.91
CA GLU A 161 21.36 2.25 23.27
C GLU A 161 19.97 1.91 22.72
N LEU A 162 19.82 0.73 22.13
CA LEU A 162 18.52 0.30 21.60
C LEU A 162 17.61 -0.21 22.71
N GLU A 163 16.42 0.36 22.81
CA GLU A 163 15.33 -0.20 23.60
C GLU A 163 14.66 -1.36 22.86
N ARG A 164 13.93 -2.19 23.62
CA ARG A 164 13.18 -3.32 23.09
C ARG A 164 11.83 -2.90 22.55
N GLU A 165 11.29 -1.80 23.07
CA GLU A 165 10.00 -1.23 22.73
C GLU A 165 10.13 -0.30 21.52
N GLU A 166 9.42 -0.62 20.44
CA GLU A 166 9.36 0.22 19.25
C GLU A 166 7.92 0.36 18.77
N ALA A 167 7.60 1.50 18.17
CA ALA A 167 6.49 1.55 17.23
C ALA A 167 6.96 0.96 15.88
N LYS A 168 6.19 0.04 15.33
CA LYS A 168 6.40 -0.51 13.98
C LYS A 168 5.22 -0.11 13.11
N TYR A 169 5.46 0.37 11.90
CA TYR A 169 4.36 0.60 10.96
C TYR A 169 4.75 0.27 9.53
N GLN A 170 3.73 -0.04 8.74
CA GLN A 170 3.83 -0.24 7.30
C GLN A 170 2.79 0.62 6.59
N ILE A 171 3.23 1.35 5.57
CA ILE A 171 2.36 2.07 4.64
C ILE A 171 2.57 1.45 3.28
N SER A 172 1.49 1.04 2.61
CA SER A 172 1.60 0.42 1.29
C SER A 172 0.47 0.83 0.37
N PHE A 173 0.82 1.39 -0.77
CA PHE A 173 -0.13 1.84 -1.78
C PHE A 173 0.35 1.53 -3.19
N LYS A 174 -0.57 1.60 -4.14
CA LYS A 174 -0.28 1.46 -5.57
C LYS A 174 -1.16 2.39 -6.40
N VAL A 175 -0.70 2.68 -7.62
CA VAL A 175 -1.40 3.48 -8.64
C VAL A 175 -1.33 2.73 -9.96
N PRO A 176 -2.44 2.59 -10.69
CA PRO A 176 -2.39 2.05 -12.04
C PRO A 176 -1.81 3.10 -12.98
N LEU A 177 -0.77 2.72 -13.71
CA LEU A 177 -0.11 3.57 -14.71
C LEU A 177 -0.77 3.42 -16.08
N LEU A 178 -1.06 2.17 -16.48
CA LEU A 178 -1.69 1.84 -17.77
C LEU A 178 -2.68 0.69 -17.55
N THR A 179 -3.96 0.92 -17.79
CA THR A 179 -5.01 -0.10 -17.76
C THR A 179 -5.37 -0.51 -19.19
N GLY A 180 -5.73 -1.78 -19.41
CA GLY A 180 -6.35 -2.19 -20.67
C GLY A 180 -5.43 -2.29 -21.89
N PHE A 181 -4.12 -2.05 -21.76
CA PHE A 181 -3.24 -1.88 -22.93
C PHE A 181 -2.98 -3.17 -23.75
N LEU A 182 -3.21 -4.35 -23.16
CA LEU A 182 -3.26 -5.64 -23.87
C LEU A 182 -4.71 -6.12 -23.96
N ASP A 183 -5.37 -6.23 -22.81
CA ASP A 183 -6.79 -6.48 -22.63
C ASP A 183 -7.27 -5.85 -21.32
N ASP A 184 -8.59 -5.86 -21.06
CA ASP A 184 -9.21 -5.26 -19.87
C ASP A 184 -8.80 -5.91 -18.53
N ARG A 185 -8.07 -7.04 -18.57
CA ARG A 185 -7.55 -7.76 -17.40
C ARG A 185 -6.11 -7.39 -17.06
N THR A 186 -5.48 -6.61 -17.93
CA THR A 186 -4.08 -6.21 -17.79
C THR A 186 -3.97 -4.81 -17.18
N THR A 187 -3.10 -4.66 -16.20
CA THR A 187 -2.77 -3.33 -15.64
C THR A 187 -1.30 -3.25 -15.26
N LEU A 188 -0.63 -2.20 -15.73
CA LEU A 188 0.69 -1.81 -15.26
C LEU A 188 0.52 -0.93 -14.01
N TRP A 189 1.22 -1.27 -12.94
CA TRP A 189 1.15 -0.61 -11.65
C TRP A 189 2.48 0.00 -11.24
N PHE A 190 2.41 1.13 -10.55
CA PHE A 190 3.44 1.56 -9.63
C PHE A 190 2.99 1.21 -8.21
N GLY A 191 3.86 0.55 -7.44
CA GLY A 191 3.65 0.25 -6.03
C GLY A 191 4.70 0.91 -5.17
N TYR A 192 4.34 1.20 -3.92
CA TYR A 192 5.27 1.68 -2.90
C TYR A 192 4.89 1.08 -1.56
N THR A 193 5.85 0.41 -0.93
CA THR A 193 5.74 -0.04 0.46
C THR A 193 6.84 0.60 1.29
N GLN A 194 6.50 1.09 2.47
CA GLN A 194 7.47 1.57 3.44
C GLN A 194 7.22 0.89 4.78
N GLN A 195 8.27 0.35 5.40
CA GLN A 195 8.22 -0.20 6.74
C GLN A 195 9.20 0.57 7.63
N SER A 196 8.75 1.01 8.81
CA SER A 196 9.56 1.81 9.72
C SER A 196 9.54 1.25 11.14
N TYR A 197 10.68 1.38 11.81
CA TYR A 197 10.93 0.98 13.19
C TYR A 197 11.37 2.19 14.00
N TRP A 198 10.52 2.62 14.92
CA TRP A 198 10.67 3.86 15.65
C TRP A 198 10.86 3.58 17.14
N GLN A 199 11.99 4.02 17.69
CA GLN A 199 12.30 3.97 19.12
C GLN A 199 11.49 5.06 19.87
N VAL A 200 10.17 5.11 19.69
CA VAL A 200 9.27 6.15 20.21
C VAL A 200 9.33 6.29 21.75
N TYR A 201 9.73 5.22 22.42
CA TYR A 201 9.84 5.15 23.88
C TYR A 201 11.23 5.53 24.41
N ASN A 202 12.26 5.48 23.56
CA ASN A 202 13.61 5.91 23.91
C ASN A 202 13.69 7.45 23.92
N ARG A 203 13.16 8.04 24.98
CA ARG A 203 13.15 9.51 25.17
C ARG A 203 14.51 10.06 25.54
N GLU A 204 15.39 9.25 26.12
CA GLU A 204 16.75 9.67 26.50
C GLU A 204 17.57 10.03 25.25
N ASP A 205 17.35 9.30 24.15
CA ASP A 205 18.00 9.51 22.86
C ASP A 205 17.13 10.24 21.83
N SER A 206 16.11 10.98 22.28
CA SER A 206 15.20 11.80 21.43
C SER A 206 14.33 11.01 20.45
N ALA A 207 13.96 9.78 20.81
CA ALA A 207 13.04 8.91 20.09
C ALA A 207 13.40 8.71 18.59
N PRO A 208 14.60 8.19 18.28
CA PRO A 208 15.08 8.10 16.91
C PRO A 208 14.34 7.02 16.10
N PHE A 209 14.25 7.21 14.79
CA PHE A 209 13.95 6.09 13.89
C PHE A 209 15.19 5.19 13.81
N ARG A 210 15.05 3.92 14.18
CA ARG A 210 16.13 2.94 14.10
C ARG A 210 16.38 2.50 12.66
N GLU A 211 15.29 2.31 11.92
CA GLU A 211 15.32 1.81 10.54
C GLU A 211 14.07 2.23 9.78
N THR A 212 14.21 2.47 8.49
CA THR A 212 13.10 2.55 7.54
C THR A 212 13.49 1.86 6.25
N ASN A 213 12.64 1.02 5.69
CA ASN A 213 12.83 0.38 4.40
C ASN A 213 11.85 0.97 3.40
N TYR A 214 12.38 1.40 2.26
CA TYR A 214 11.67 1.98 1.12
C TYR A 214 11.65 0.95 0.00
N GLU A 215 10.46 0.54 -0.44
CA GLU A 215 10.27 -0.53 -1.42
C GLU A 215 9.35 -0.09 -2.57
N PRO A 216 9.86 0.71 -3.53
CA PRO A 216 9.15 1.02 -4.77
C PRO A 216 9.18 -0.16 -5.76
N GLU A 217 8.09 -0.31 -6.50
CA GLU A 217 7.90 -1.40 -7.47
C GLU A 217 7.20 -0.89 -8.74
N ILE A 218 7.54 -1.47 -9.88
CA ILE A 218 6.77 -1.35 -11.13
C ILE A 218 6.47 -2.75 -11.61
N PHE A 219 5.19 -3.09 -11.72
CA PHE A 219 4.78 -4.45 -12.04
C PHE A 219 3.56 -4.50 -12.95
N LEU A 220 3.55 -5.49 -13.83
CA LEU A 220 2.41 -5.85 -14.65
C LEU A 220 1.57 -6.87 -13.89
N ARG A 221 0.26 -6.62 -13.75
CA ARG A 221 -0.71 -7.59 -13.25
C ARG A 221 -1.62 -8.05 -14.37
N TYR A 222 -1.87 -9.34 -14.42
CA TYR A 222 -2.88 -9.97 -15.27
C TYR A 222 -3.89 -10.72 -14.40
N GLN A 223 -5.16 -10.32 -14.46
CA GLN A 223 -6.27 -11.00 -13.79
C GLN A 223 -6.64 -12.24 -14.61
N THR A 224 -6.41 -13.43 -14.07
CA THR A 224 -6.55 -14.68 -14.81
C THR A 224 -7.95 -15.26 -14.66
N ASP A 225 -8.43 -15.37 -13.42
CA ASP A 225 -9.67 -16.04 -13.02
C ASP A 225 -9.80 -17.47 -13.57
N PHE A 226 -8.65 -18.16 -13.71
CA PHE A 226 -8.61 -19.53 -14.21
C PHE A 226 -8.95 -20.50 -13.09
N ARG A 227 -10.01 -21.30 -13.27
CA ARG A 227 -10.34 -22.41 -12.38
C ARG A 227 -9.34 -23.55 -12.59
N ILE A 228 -8.52 -23.83 -11.57
CA ILE A 228 -7.48 -24.87 -11.61
C ILE A 228 -7.72 -25.81 -10.44
N GLY A 229 -8.14 -27.05 -10.73
CA GLY A 229 -8.48 -28.01 -9.67
C GLY A 229 -9.64 -27.48 -8.80
N PRO A 230 -9.52 -27.52 -7.46
CA PRO A 230 -10.59 -27.11 -6.57
C PRO A 230 -10.67 -25.59 -6.32
N GLY A 231 -9.70 -24.80 -6.81
CA GLY A 231 -9.62 -23.36 -6.57
C GLY A 231 -9.44 -22.54 -7.84
N THR A 232 -9.15 -21.25 -7.64
CA THR A 232 -9.02 -20.26 -8.71
C THR A 232 -7.65 -19.60 -8.65
N LEU A 233 -6.92 -19.61 -9.75
CA LEU A 233 -5.79 -18.71 -9.95
C LEU A 233 -6.36 -17.33 -10.27
N ASN A 234 -6.35 -16.42 -9.29
CA ASN A 234 -6.96 -15.11 -9.39
C ASN A 234 -6.14 -14.15 -10.26
N GLY A 235 -4.82 -14.17 -10.09
CA GLY A 235 -3.96 -13.33 -10.90
C GLY A 235 -2.49 -13.61 -10.74
N VAL A 236 -1.73 -13.12 -11.72
CA VAL A 236 -0.29 -13.21 -11.75
C VAL A 236 0.32 -11.83 -11.92
N THR A 237 1.50 -11.62 -11.34
CA THR A 237 2.28 -10.40 -11.55
C THR A 237 3.72 -10.71 -11.94
N ILE A 238 4.32 -9.79 -12.67
CA ILE A 238 5.76 -9.74 -12.89
C ILE A 238 6.21 -8.29 -12.88
N GLY A 239 7.33 -8.00 -12.21
CA GLY A 239 7.77 -6.63 -12.06
C GLY A 239 9.20 -6.48 -11.56
N PHE A 240 9.64 -5.23 -11.57
CA PHE A 240 10.88 -4.79 -10.95
C PHE A 240 10.58 -4.24 -9.56
N ASN A 241 11.43 -4.59 -8.61
CA ASN A 241 11.38 -4.15 -7.23
C ASN A 241 12.75 -3.63 -6.81
N HIS A 242 12.77 -2.47 -6.19
CA HIS A 242 13.93 -1.96 -5.47
C HIS A 242 13.57 -1.90 -4.00
N GLN A 243 14.48 -2.30 -3.11
CA GLN A 243 14.33 -2.09 -1.68
C GLN A 243 15.64 -1.55 -1.11
N SER A 244 15.58 -0.46 -0.37
CA SER A 244 16.72 0.11 0.34
C SER A 244 16.30 0.70 1.68
N ASN A 245 17.25 0.91 2.58
CA ASN A 245 16.97 1.56 3.85
C ASN A 245 17.27 3.08 3.86
N GLY A 246 17.77 3.62 2.75
CA GLY A 246 18.08 5.04 2.61
C GLY A 246 19.17 5.56 3.55
N GLN A 247 19.92 4.67 4.22
CA GLN A 247 21.00 5.05 5.12
C GLN A 247 22.33 5.22 4.37
N SER A 248 23.22 6.05 4.91
CA SER A 248 24.62 6.12 4.46
C SER A 248 25.43 4.94 5.00
N GLU A 249 26.62 4.71 4.42
CA GLU A 249 27.61 3.81 4.99
C GLU A 249 27.95 4.20 6.45
N PRO A 250 28.24 3.22 7.34
CA PRO A 250 28.29 1.78 7.11
C PRO A 250 26.93 1.03 7.24
N ARG A 251 25.82 1.75 7.44
CA ARG A 251 24.49 1.15 7.67
C ARG A 251 23.63 1.04 6.39
N SER A 252 24.16 1.46 5.25
CA SER A 252 23.50 1.30 3.95
C SER A 252 23.17 -0.18 3.67
N ARG A 253 21.92 -0.45 3.28
CA ARG A 253 21.46 -1.75 2.80
C ARG A 253 20.56 -1.54 1.60
N SER A 254 20.76 -2.32 0.55
CA SER A 254 19.88 -2.30 -0.62
C SER A 254 19.99 -3.56 -1.47
N TRP A 255 18.99 -3.77 -2.31
CA TRP A 255 18.99 -4.80 -3.34
C TRP A 255 17.91 -4.52 -4.40
N ASN A 256 18.12 -5.08 -5.58
CA ASN A 256 17.21 -4.98 -6.71
C ASN A 256 16.74 -6.37 -7.12
N ARG A 257 15.46 -6.51 -7.48
CA ARG A 257 14.82 -7.81 -7.76
C ARG A 257 13.92 -7.74 -8.98
N ILE A 258 13.88 -8.82 -9.74
CA ILE A 258 12.74 -9.16 -10.59
C ILE A 258 11.84 -10.06 -9.77
N MET A 259 10.59 -9.65 -9.55
CA MET A 259 9.62 -10.37 -8.73
C MET A 259 8.49 -10.90 -9.59
N GLY A 260 8.07 -12.12 -9.29
CA GLY A 260 6.79 -12.68 -9.75
C GLY A 260 5.81 -12.76 -8.57
N SER A 261 4.53 -12.90 -8.88
CA SER A 261 3.50 -13.32 -7.91
C SER A 261 2.45 -14.17 -8.58
N ALA A 262 1.89 -15.13 -7.85
CA ALA A 262 0.70 -15.86 -8.22
C ALA A 262 -0.22 -15.98 -7.00
N ALA A 263 -1.47 -15.52 -7.14
CA ALA A 263 -2.50 -15.58 -6.10
C ALA A 263 -3.53 -16.68 -6.44
N TYR A 264 -3.73 -17.62 -5.54
CA TYR A 264 -4.63 -18.75 -5.70
C TYR A 264 -5.58 -18.87 -4.51
N SER A 265 -6.88 -18.77 -4.78
CA SER A 265 -7.94 -18.88 -3.78
C SER A 265 -8.55 -20.29 -3.79
N TYR A 266 -8.84 -20.81 -2.60
CA TYR A 266 -9.48 -22.10 -2.39
C TYR A 266 -10.26 -22.10 -1.08
N ASP A 267 -11.56 -22.36 -1.13
CA ASP A 267 -12.49 -22.23 0.00
C ASP A 267 -12.29 -20.89 0.74
N ARG A 268 -11.90 -20.90 2.02
CA ARG A 268 -11.54 -19.70 2.83
C ARG A 268 -10.07 -19.31 2.80
N TRP A 269 -9.26 -19.95 1.96
CA TRP A 269 -7.81 -19.76 1.88
C TRP A 269 -7.39 -18.97 0.65
N LEU A 270 -6.45 -18.04 0.83
CA LEU A 270 -5.69 -17.42 -0.25
C LEU A 270 -4.21 -17.73 -0.06
N PHE A 271 -3.62 -18.33 -1.09
CA PHE A 271 -2.20 -18.62 -1.17
C PHE A 271 -1.55 -17.69 -2.17
N ILE A 272 -0.46 -17.03 -1.77
CA ILE A 272 0.32 -16.16 -2.65
C ILE A 272 1.78 -16.63 -2.62
N VAL A 273 2.32 -16.93 -3.79
CA VAL A 273 3.76 -17.25 -3.93
C VAL A 273 4.42 -16.12 -4.68
N GLN A 274 5.44 -15.52 -4.07
CA GLN A 274 6.18 -14.38 -4.61
C GLN A 274 7.66 -14.73 -4.81
N PRO A 275 8.03 -15.43 -5.89
CA PRO A 275 9.43 -15.70 -6.19
C PRO A 275 10.14 -14.41 -6.62
N TRP A 276 11.44 -14.34 -6.37
CA TRP A 276 12.29 -13.28 -6.88
C TRP A 276 13.61 -13.80 -7.44
N TYR A 277 14.11 -13.07 -8.43
CA TYR A 277 15.48 -13.14 -8.87
C TYR A 277 16.19 -11.87 -8.44
N ARG A 278 17.21 -11.99 -7.58
CA ARG A 278 18.04 -10.85 -7.20
C ARG A 278 18.94 -10.46 -8.38
N ILE A 279 18.91 -9.19 -8.74
CA ILE A 279 19.79 -8.63 -9.76
C ILE A 279 21.16 -8.43 -9.10
N PRO A 280 22.23 -9.06 -9.61
CA PRO A 280 23.56 -8.92 -9.04
C PRO A 280 24.07 -7.48 -9.11
N GLU A 281 24.68 -7.03 -8.02
CA GLU A 281 25.37 -5.74 -7.94
C GLU A 281 26.89 -5.96 -8.04
N ASN A 282 27.66 -4.88 -8.24
CA ASN A 282 29.10 -4.95 -8.44
C ASN A 282 29.86 -4.85 -7.09
N SER A 283 31.05 -4.25 -7.07
CA SER A 283 31.85 -4.09 -5.84
C SER A 283 31.13 -3.31 -4.73
N GLU A 284 30.05 -2.60 -5.04
CA GLU A 284 29.29 -1.78 -4.09
C GLU A 284 28.13 -2.54 -3.42
N ASP A 285 28.04 -3.86 -3.59
CA ASP A 285 27.00 -4.68 -2.96
C ASP A 285 27.16 -4.74 -1.44
N ASP A 286 26.34 -3.96 -0.74
CA ASP A 286 26.37 -3.84 0.72
C ASP A 286 26.09 -5.16 1.43
N ASN A 287 25.20 -5.99 0.88
CA ASN A 287 24.62 -7.17 1.52
C ASN A 287 24.59 -8.34 0.55
N ALA A 288 25.78 -8.67 0.02
CA ALA A 288 25.97 -9.71 -0.99
C ALA A 288 25.48 -11.10 -0.57
N ASP A 289 25.37 -11.37 0.73
CA ASP A 289 24.91 -12.62 1.31
C ASP A 289 23.42 -12.61 1.69
N ILE A 290 22.62 -11.62 1.31
CA ILE A 290 21.20 -11.51 1.69
C ILE A 290 20.36 -12.75 1.36
N GLU A 291 20.61 -13.40 0.23
CA GLU A 291 19.91 -14.64 -0.18
C GLU A 291 20.23 -15.84 0.74
N ARG A 292 21.33 -15.78 1.51
CA ARG A 292 21.61 -16.79 2.54
C ARG A 292 20.59 -16.75 3.68
N TYR A 293 19.89 -15.64 3.85
CA TYR A 293 18.93 -15.46 4.94
C TYR A 293 17.50 -15.48 4.43
N LEU A 294 17.21 -14.72 3.37
CA LEU A 294 15.82 -14.53 2.89
C LEU A 294 15.40 -15.57 1.85
N GLY A 295 16.35 -16.22 1.19
CA GLY A 295 16.07 -17.16 0.11
C GLY A 295 15.57 -16.49 -1.16
N TYR A 296 14.60 -17.13 -1.80
CA TYR A 296 14.24 -16.89 -3.21
C TYR A 296 12.75 -16.64 -3.43
N ALA A 297 11.93 -16.75 -2.38
CA ALA A 297 10.50 -16.51 -2.45
C ALA A 297 9.91 -16.20 -1.07
N ASN A 298 8.82 -15.44 -1.08
CA ASN A 298 7.91 -15.30 0.06
C ASN A 298 6.65 -16.10 -0.23
N TYR A 299 6.20 -16.85 0.77
CA TYR A 299 4.97 -17.64 0.71
C TYR A 299 3.98 -17.06 1.71
N THR A 300 2.94 -16.43 1.20
CA THR A 300 1.86 -15.86 2.01
C THR A 300 0.67 -16.80 2.00
N THR A 301 0.12 -17.08 3.17
CA THR A 301 -1.15 -17.78 3.33
C THR A 301 -2.09 -16.91 4.15
N VAL A 302 -3.30 -16.71 3.65
CA VAL A 302 -4.35 -15.93 4.30
C VAL A 302 -5.55 -16.84 4.50
N TYR A 303 -6.11 -16.83 5.70
CA TYR A 303 -7.33 -17.56 6.04
C TYR A 303 -8.37 -16.60 6.58
N LYS A 304 -9.51 -16.52 5.89
CA LYS A 304 -10.64 -15.67 6.26
C LYS A 304 -11.53 -16.44 7.22
N LEU A 305 -11.37 -16.17 8.52
CA LEU A 305 -12.13 -16.86 9.57
C LEU A 305 -13.60 -16.44 9.56
N SER A 306 -13.83 -15.15 9.38
CA SER A 306 -15.11 -14.48 9.10
C SER A 306 -14.81 -13.22 8.26
N GLU A 307 -15.82 -12.48 7.85
CA GLU A 307 -15.70 -11.19 7.17
C GLU A 307 -14.67 -10.25 7.84
N ASP A 308 -14.79 -10.10 9.16
CA ASP A 308 -14.04 -9.13 9.94
C ASP A 308 -12.77 -9.70 10.61
N ARG A 309 -12.47 -10.99 10.40
CA ARG A 309 -11.33 -11.69 11.03
C ARG A 309 -10.48 -12.44 10.02
N THR A 310 -9.22 -12.06 9.94
CA THR A 310 -8.27 -12.65 9.00
C THR A 310 -7.01 -13.12 9.72
N PHE A 311 -6.61 -14.38 9.49
CA PHE A 311 -5.26 -14.84 9.79
C PHE A 311 -4.38 -14.68 8.56
N SER A 312 -3.13 -14.30 8.76
CA SER A 312 -2.10 -14.25 7.73
C SER A 312 -0.80 -14.88 8.22
N LEU A 313 -0.10 -15.53 7.31
CA LEU A 313 1.19 -16.16 7.55
C LEU A 313 2.11 -15.85 6.37
N ASN A 314 3.23 -15.18 6.61
CA ASN A 314 4.33 -15.06 5.65
C ASN A 314 5.46 -16.00 6.05
N LEU A 315 5.98 -16.74 5.08
CA LEU A 315 7.10 -17.67 5.25
C LEU A 315 8.19 -17.36 4.22
N MET A 316 9.42 -17.23 4.70
CA MET A 316 10.63 -17.19 3.87
C MET A 316 11.57 -18.31 4.32
N ASN A 317 12.20 -19.01 3.37
CA ASN A 317 13.22 -20.01 3.67
C ASN A 317 14.34 -19.96 2.61
N ASN A 318 15.59 -20.09 3.03
CA ASN A 318 16.73 -20.04 2.13
C ASN A 318 16.94 -21.33 1.29
N LEU A 319 16.20 -22.40 1.60
CA LEU A 319 16.20 -23.72 0.95
C LEU A 319 17.58 -24.39 0.92
N ARG A 320 18.49 -24.02 1.82
CA ARG A 320 19.83 -24.61 1.93
C ARG A 320 19.78 -25.83 2.85
N SER A 321 20.44 -26.91 2.44
CA SER A 321 20.60 -28.12 3.26
C SER A 321 21.46 -27.87 4.50
N ASP A 322 22.49 -27.05 4.35
CA ASP A 322 23.41 -26.66 5.42
C ASP A 322 23.12 -25.20 5.81
N ASP A 323 23.09 -24.92 7.12
CA ASP A 323 22.75 -23.58 7.67
C ASP A 323 21.40 -23.03 7.15
N ASN A 324 20.35 -23.85 7.22
CA ASN A 324 19.00 -23.46 6.82
C ASN A 324 18.49 -22.27 7.66
N LYS A 325 17.99 -21.24 6.98
CA LYS A 325 17.39 -20.05 7.59
C LYS A 325 15.92 -19.97 7.20
N MET A 326 15.09 -19.62 8.17
CA MET A 326 13.65 -19.47 8.01
C MET A 326 13.17 -18.23 8.74
N SER A 327 12.18 -17.58 8.17
CA SER A 327 11.45 -16.48 8.79
C SER A 327 9.97 -16.71 8.69
N VAL A 328 9.26 -16.45 9.78
CA VAL A 328 7.81 -16.55 9.87
C VAL A 328 7.25 -15.24 10.42
N GLU A 329 6.23 -14.71 9.77
CA GLU A 329 5.41 -13.63 10.29
C GLU A 329 3.96 -14.10 10.35
N PHE A 330 3.38 -14.09 11.54
CA PHE A 330 1.97 -14.37 11.76
C PHE A 330 1.24 -13.05 12.06
N GLY A 331 0.10 -12.84 11.42
CA GLY A 331 -0.78 -11.70 11.65
C GLY A 331 -2.20 -12.15 11.94
N TYR A 332 -2.88 -11.45 12.85
CA TYR A 332 -4.30 -11.61 13.12
C TYR A 332 -5.00 -10.25 13.12
N SER A 333 -5.90 -10.03 12.18
CA SER A 333 -6.81 -8.88 12.18
C SER A 333 -8.17 -9.26 12.74
N PHE A 334 -8.79 -8.34 13.48
CA PHE A 334 -10.09 -8.52 14.13
C PHE A 334 -10.87 -7.20 14.13
N PRO A 335 -12.21 -7.22 14.28
CA PRO A 335 -13.03 -6.01 14.22
C PRO A 335 -12.63 -4.98 15.28
N MET A 336 -12.51 -3.71 14.88
CA MET A 336 -12.28 -2.58 15.78
C MET A 336 -12.99 -1.31 15.27
N GLY A 337 -14.32 -1.31 15.35
CA GLY A 337 -15.15 -0.26 14.76
C GLY A 337 -15.26 -0.42 13.23
N ASP A 338 -15.90 0.54 12.58
CA ASP A 338 -16.38 0.37 11.20
C ASP A 338 -15.30 0.61 10.13
N THR A 339 -14.16 1.20 10.51
CA THR A 339 -13.16 1.71 9.55
C THR A 339 -11.75 1.18 9.76
N VAL A 340 -11.46 0.61 10.92
CA VAL A 340 -10.14 0.08 11.25
C VAL A 340 -10.28 -1.30 11.87
N LYS A 341 -9.28 -2.15 11.65
CA LYS A 341 -9.18 -3.46 12.29
C LYS A 341 -8.17 -3.38 13.43
N GLY A 342 -8.45 -4.07 14.53
CA GLY A 342 -7.43 -4.38 15.51
C GLY A 342 -6.45 -5.37 14.89
N PHE A 343 -5.16 -5.26 15.21
CA PHE A 343 -4.13 -6.07 14.59
C PHE A 343 -3.09 -6.56 15.59
N PHE A 344 -2.82 -7.86 15.55
CA PHE A 344 -1.73 -8.51 16.26
C PHE A 344 -0.73 -9.06 15.24
N GLN A 345 0.56 -8.94 15.53
CA GLN A 345 1.62 -9.49 14.71
C GLN A 345 2.67 -10.18 15.58
N TYR A 346 3.16 -11.33 15.12
CA TYR A 346 4.33 -12.03 15.65
C TYR A 346 5.32 -12.32 14.52
N TYR A 347 6.57 -11.93 14.70
CA TYR A 347 7.65 -12.20 13.76
C TYR A 347 8.75 -13.00 14.43
N ASN A 348 9.24 -14.04 13.76
CA ASN A 348 10.40 -14.81 14.18
C ASN A 348 11.24 -15.24 12.98
N GLY A 349 12.46 -14.72 12.86
CA GLY A 349 13.32 -15.01 11.73
C GLY A 349 14.36 -13.95 11.40
N TYR A 350 14.83 -13.99 10.16
CA TYR A 350 15.80 -13.07 9.56
C TYR A 350 15.14 -12.14 8.54
N GLY A 351 15.61 -10.91 8.43
CA GLY A 351 15.04 -9.94 7.46
C GLY A 351 13.68 -9.43 7.83
N GLU A 352 13.48 -9.15 9.12
CA GLU A 352 12.34 -8.30 9.51
C GLU A 352 12.47 -6.93 8.86
N SER A 353 13.70 -6.42 8.81
CA SER A 353 14.11 -5.19 8.15
C SER A 353 15.40 -5.43 7.37
N LEU A 354 15.79 -4.51 6.48
CA LEU A 354 17.05 -4.63 5.75
C LEU A 354 18.28 -4.52 6.65
N ILE A 355 18.29 -3.65 7.67
CA ILE A 355 19.42 -3.59 8.61
C ILE A 355 19.58 -4.88 9.43
N ASP A 356 18.48 -5.63 9.62
CA ASP A 356 18.42 -6.89 10.36
C ASP A 356 18.37 -8.13 9.44
N TYR A 357 18.71 -8.02 8.15
CA TYR A 357 18.60 -9.14 7.21
C TYR A 357 19.39 -10.39 7.63
N ASN A 358 20.52 -10.19 8.32
CA ASN A 358 21.40 -11.24 8.81
C ASN A 358 21.35 -11.42 10.33
N HIS A 359 20.39 -10.77 11.02
CA HIS A 359 20.19 -10.89 12.46
C HIS A 359 18.83 -11.51 12.76
N ARG A 360 18.78 -12.47 13.69
CA ARG A 360 17.51 -13.15 14.01
C ARG A 360 16.70 -12.30 14.99
N ILE A 361 15.54 -11.87 14.54
CA ILE A 361 14.56 -11.13 15.31
C ILE A 361 13.45 -12.04 15.82
N GLU A 362 13.03 -11.81 17.05
CA GLU A 362 11.77 -12.28 17.63
C GLU A 362 11.02 -11.05 18.15
N ARG A 363 9.88 -10.73 17.53
CA ARG A 363 9.07 -9.55 17.84
C ARG A 363 7.60 -9.92 17.95
N PHE A 364 6.91 -9.32 18.90
CA PHE A 364 5.44 -9.27 18.88
C PHE A 364 4.98 -7.81 18.91
N GLY A 365 3.79 -7.54 18.40
CA GLY A 365 3.20 -6.21 18.46
C GLY A 365 1.69 -6.23 18.32
N ILE A 366 1.07 -5.18 18.83
CA ILE A 366 -0.37 -4.96 18.78
C ILE A 366 -0.65 -3.52 18.34
N GLY A 367 -1.71 -3.35 17.56
CA GLY A 367 -2.09 -2.05 17.05
C GLY A 367 -3.34 -2.10 16.18
N ILE A 368 -3.34 -1.28 15.14
CA ILE A 368 -4.45 -1.13 14.21
C ILE A 368 -3.99 -1.31 12.77
N MET A 369 -4.92 -1.72 11.92
CA MET A 369 -4.72 -1.96 10.50
C MET A 369 -5.84 -1.27 9.71
N LEU A 370 -5.48 -0.63 8.61
CA LEU A 370 -6.43 0.05 7.72
C LEU A 370 -6.93 -0.89 6.61
N ASN A 371 -6.03 -1.71 6.05
CA ASN A 371 -6.36 -2.72 5.07
C ASN A 371 -5.54 -3.98 5.34
N ASP A 372 -6.14 -5.15 5.18
CA ASP A 372 -5.42 -6.41 5.25
C ASP A 372 -4.95 -6.84 3.84
N TRP A 373 -4.83 -8.14 3.58
CA TRP A 373 -4.42 -8.67 2.28
C TRP A 373 -5.56 -8.71 1.25
N LEU A 374 -6.79 -8.43 1.68
CA LEU A 374 -8.04 -8.42 0.92
C LEU A 374 -8.78 -7.10 1.11
#